data_AF-A0A9Q3V9U4-F1
#
_entry.id   AF-A0A9Q3V9U4-F1
#
_cell.length_a   1.000
_cell.length_b   1.000
_cell.length_c   1.000
_cell.angle_alpha   90.00
_cell.angle_beta   90.00
_cell.angle_gamma   90.00
#
_symmetry.space_group_name_H-M   'P 1'
#
loop_
_entity.id
_entity.type
_entity.pdbx_description
1 polymer ?
#
loop_
_entity_poly.entity_id
_entity_poly.type
_entity_poly.pdbx_seq_one_letter_code
_entity_poly.pdbx_strand_id
1 'polypeptide(L)'
;MGSRKVIESYKVDINDLADLLGKLVSSYQALIGSCAQLNGMAVSRKSQVKNTLQKAGKIGEMIDEIIKILEEANNNYLDYCELKSEIIKTTINENYIVAEINEELSFKE
;
A
#
# COMPACT_ATOMS: atom_id res chain seq x y z
N MET A 1 7.17 24.82 -5.82
CA MET A 1 7.06 24.20 -4.46
C MET A 1 5.73 23.51 -4.22
N GLY A 2 4.59 23.98 -4.76
CA GLY A 2 3.28 23.33 -4.59
C GLY A 2 3.21 21.90 -5.16
N SER A 3 3.68 21.67 -6.39
CA SER A 3 3.56 20.37 -7.08
C SER A 3 4.31 19.23 -6.39
N ARG A 4 5.46 19.51 -5.76
CA ARG A 4 6.20 18.49 -5.00
C ARG A 4 5.45 18.03 -3.75
N LYS A 5 4.84 18.96 -3.01
CA LYS A 5 4.02 18.64 -1.84
C LYS A 5 2.79 17.81 -2.21
N VAL A 6 2.17 18.08 -3.37
CA VAL A 6 1.04 17.29 -3.86
C VAL A 6 1.47 15.83 -4.08
N ILE A 7 2.63 15.60 -4.68
CA ILE A 7 3.10 14.23 -4.96
C ILE A 7 3.59 13.53 -3.68
N GLU A 8 4.21 14.26 -2.75
CA GLU A 8 4.57 13.72 -1.43
C GLU A 8 3.32 13.35 -0.62
N SER A 9 2.27 14.19 -0.65
CA SER A 9 0.95 13.87 -0.08
C SER A 9 0.34 12.64 -0.74
N TYR A 10 0.39 12.56 -2.07
CA TYR A 10 -0.16 11.43 -2.81
C TYR A 10 0.52 10.10 -2.44
N LYS A 11 1.84 10.10 -2.21
CA LYS A 11 2.55 8.94 -1.66
C LYS A 11 2.03 8.55 -0.28
N VAL A 12 1.76 9.53 0.59
CA VAL A 12 1.20 9.28 1.93
C VAL A 12 -0.20 8.67 1.81
N ASP A 13 -1.05 9.21 0.93
CA ASP A 13 -2.40 8.69 0.71
C ASP A 13 -2.37 7.21 0.23
N ILE A 14 -1.43 6.85 -0.66
CA ILE A 14 -1.22 5.45 -1.09
C ILE A 14 -0.80 4.56 0.09
N ASN A 15 0.11 5.02 0.94
CA ASN A 15 0.54 4.26 2.11
C ASN A 15 -0.60 4.08 3.11
N ASP A 16 -1.39 5.13 3.36
CA ASP A 16 -2.54 5.07 4.26
C ASP A 16 -3.61 4.10 3.75
N LEU A 17 -3.83 4.04 2.43
CA LEU A 17 -4.70 3.05 1.81
C LEU A 17 -4.16 1.62 1.92
N ALA A 18 -2.85 1.43 1.77
CA ALA A 18 -2.20 0.12 1.97
C ALA A 18 -2.30 -0.36 3.43
N ASP A 19 -2.13 0.55 4.39
CA ASP A 19 -2.32 0.27 5.81
C ASP A 19 -3.79 -0.06 6.14
N LEU A 20 -4.73 0.67 5.53
CA LEU A 20 -6.16 0.38 5.66
C LEU A 20 -6.52 -1.00 5.09
N LEU A 21 -5.98 -1.36 3.92
CA LEU A 21 -6.13 -2.69 3.34
C LEU A 21 -5.69 -3.78 4.32
N GLY A 22 -4.51 -3.63 4.94
CA GLY A 22 -4.02 -4.58 5.94
C GLY A 22 -4.96 -4.75 7.15
N LYS A 23 -5.55 -3.65 7.63
CA LYS A 23 -6.54 -3.66 8.72
C LYS A 23 -7.84 -4.36 8.32
N LEU A 24 -8.30 -4.16 7.08
CA LEU A 24 -9.52 -4.78 6.57
C LEU A 24 -9.33 -6.27 6.35
N VAL A 25 -8.22 -6.71 5.76
CA VAL A 25 -7.88 -8.13 5.60
C VAL A 25 -7.85 -8.84 6.97
N SER A 26 -7.23 -8.21 7.96
CA SER A 26 -7.20 -8.74 9.33
C SER A 26 -8.61 -8.86 9.92
N SER A 27 -9.47 -7.86 9.69
CA SER A 27 -10.86 -7.85 10.15
C SER A 27 -11.70 -8.93 9.45
N TYR A 28 -11.50 -9.13 8.15
CA TYR A 28 -12.14 -10.17 7.37
C TYR A 28 -11.78 -11.56 7.91
N GLN A 29 -10.49 -11.84 8.10
CA GLN A 29 -10.00 -13.09 8.68
C GLN A 29 -10.57 -13.35 10.07
N ALA A 30 -10.63 -12.31 10.93
CA ALA A 30 -11.22 -12.41 12.25
C ALA A 30 -12.71 -12.78 12.21
N LEU A 31 -13.49 -12.22 11.27
CA LEU A 31 -14.91 -12.55 11.11
C LEU A 31 -15.11 -13.98 10.58
N ILE A 32 -14.30 -14.41 9.60
CA ILE A 32 -14.34 -15.79 9.10
C ILE A 32 -13.98 -16.78 10.21
N GLY A 33 -12.93 -16.51 10.99
CA GLY A 33 -12.56 -17.32 12.14
C GLY A 33 -13.67 -17.37 13.20
N SER A 34 -14.29 -16.23 13.50
CA SER A 34 -15.44 -16.15 14.43
C SER A 34 -16.62 -16.97 13.92
N CYS A 35 -16.88 -16.94 12.61
CA CYS A 35 -17.94 -17.74 11.99
C CYS A 35 -17.68 -19.24 12.13
N ALA A 36 -16.46 -19.70 11.87
CA ALA A 36 -16.07 -21.10 12.04
C ALA A 36 -16.26 -21.58 13.49
N GLN A 37 -15.85 -20.75 14.46
CA GLN A 37 -16.05 -21.03 15.88
C GLN A 37 -17.53 -21.10 16.27
N LEU A 38 -18.34 -20.11 15.85
CA LEU A 38 -19.78 -20.11 16.10
C LEU A 38 -20.43 -21.38 15.52
N ASN A 39 -20.09 -21.77 14.31
CA ASN A 39 -20.67 -22.94 13.66
C ASN A 39 -20.31 -24.27 14.38
N GLY A 40 -19.17 -24.31 15.08
CA GLY A 40 -18.76 -25.46 15.90
C GLY A 40 -19.41 -25.54 17.28
N MET A 41 -20.03 -24.45 17.76
CA MET A 41 -20.70 -24.43 19.06
C MET A 41 -22.13 -24.99 18.96
N ALA A 42 -22.44 -26.00 19.77
CA ALA A 42 -23.77 -26.64 19.80
C ALA A 42 -24.93 -25.66 20.16
N VAL A 43 -24.63 -24.54 20.82
CA VAL A 43 -25.62 -23.56 21.30
C VAL A 43 -25.79 -22.37 20.34
N SER A 44 -24.95 -22.25 19.30
CA SER A 44 -25.03 -21.09 18.41
C SER A 44 -26.29 -21.14 17.54
N ARG A 45 -26.89 -19.96 17.31
CA ARG A 45 -28.01 -19.85 16.38
C ARG A 45 -27.47 -19.71 14.96
N LYS A 46 -28.09 -20.42 14.00
CA LYS A 46 -27.80 -20.26 12.56
C LYS A 46 -27.85 -18.80 12.10
N SER A 47 -28.71 -17.98 12.70
CA SER A 47 -28.80 -16.55 12.42
C SER A 47 -27.54 -15.76 12.82
N GLN A 48 -26.84 -16.16 13.88
CA GLN A 48 -25.59 -15.52 14.29
C GLN A 48 -24.46 -15.81 13.30
N VAL A 49 -24.33 -17.08 12.87
CA VAL A 49 -23.37 -17.50 11.83
C VAL A 49 -23.62 -16.71 10.53
N LYS A 50 -24.88 -16.66 10.07
CA LYS A 50 -25.27 -15.92 8.86
C LYS A 50 -24.96 -14.41 8.97
N ASN A 51 -25.27 -13.80 10.10
CA ASN A 51 -25.00 -12.38 10.32
C ASN A 51 -23.48 -12.07 10.29
N THR A 52 -22.66 -12.93 10.89
CA THR A 52 -21.20 -12.78 10.87
C THR A 52 -20.63 -12.95 9.45
N LEU A 53 -21.12 -13.92 8.68
CA LEU A 53 -20.75 -14.08 7.27
C LEU A 53 -21.14 -12.87 6.42
N GLN A 54 -22.34 -12.32 6.63
CA GLN A 54 -22.76 -11.13 5.89
C GLN A 54 -21.86 -9.93 6.18
N LYS A 55 -21.42 -9.75 7.43
CA LYS A 55 -20.44 -8.71 7.79
C LYS A 55 -19.09 -8.95 7.12
N ALA A 56 -18.62 -10.21 7.09
CA ALA A 56 -17.39 -10.57 6.40
C ALA A 56 -17.48 -10.25 4.89
N GLY A 57 -18.61 -10.57 4.26
CA GLY A 57 -18.85 -10.25 2.84
C GLY A 57 -18.72 -8.75 2.55
N LYS A 58 -19.29 -7.88 3.38
CA LYS A 58 -19.16 -6.42 3.23
C LYS A 58 -17.71 -5.94 3.36
N ILE A 59 -16.92 -6.54 4.26
CA ILE A 59 -15.49 -6.22 4.37
C ILE A 59 -14.75 -6.71 3.12
N GLY A 60 -15.12 -7.88 2.57
CA GLY A 60 -14.59 -8.38 1.30
C GLY A 60 -14.80 -7.39 0.15
N GLU A 61 -16.03 -6.87 0.00
CA GLU A 61 -16.35 -5.85 -1.01
C GLU A 61 -15.47 -4.59 -0.85
N MET A 62 -15.26 -4.10 0.38
CA MET A 62 -14.38 -2.96 0.65
C MET A 62 -12.91 -3.25 0.35
N ILE A 63 -12.44 -4.48 0.60
CA ILE A 63 -11.09 -4.93 0.25
C ILE A 63 -10.89 -4.86 -1.25
N ASP A 64 -11.84 -5.38 -2.03
CA ASP A 64 -11.77 -5.38 -3.49
C ASP A 64 -11.72 -3.95 -4.06
N GLU A 65 -12.53 -3.04 -3.52
CA GLU A 65 -12.50 -1.62 -3.92
C GLU A 65 -11.15 -0.95 -3.63
N ILE A 66 -10.57 -1.19 -2.45
CA ILE A 66 -9.28 -0.58 -2.08
C ILE A 66 -8.13 -1.17 -2.91
N ILE A 67 -8.15 -2.47 -3.21
CA ILE A 67 -7.15 -3.09 -4.09
C ILE A 67 -7.18 -2.39 -5.46
N LYS A 68 -8.35 -2.21 -6.04
CA LYS A 68 -8.49 -1.53 -7.33
C LYS A 68 -7.94 -0.11 -7.30
N ILE A 69 -8.27 0.67 -6.26
CA ILE A 69 -7.77 2.04 -6.10
C ILE A 69 -6.25 2.06 -5.95
N LEU A 70 -5.69 1.13 -5.17
CA LEU A 70 -4.24 1.02 -4.97
C LEU A 70 -3.50 0.65 -6.26
N GLU A 71 -4.05 -0.27 -7.06
CA GLU A 71 -3.47 -0.63 -8.36
C GLU A 71 -3.38 0.57 -9.29
N GLU A 72 -4.49 1.30 -9.47
CA GLU A 72 -4.53 2.51 -10.29
C GLU A 72 -3.59 3.60 -9.73
N ALA A 73 -3.62 3.81 -8.41
CA ALA A 73 -2.84 4.87 -7.78
C ALA A 73 -1.33 4.61 -7.83
N ASN A 74 -0.94 3.36 -7.64
CA ASN A 74 0.45 2.93 -7.66
C ASN A 74 1.06 3.02 -9.05
N ASN A 75 0.31 2.66 -10.10
CA ASN A 75 0.76 2.85 -11.50
C ASN A 75 1.11 4.32 -11.77
N ASN A 76 0.21 5.25 -11.41
CA ASN A 76 0.47 6.68 -11.57
C ASN A 76 1.71 7.16 -10.79
N TYR A 77 1.93 6.61 -9.58
CA TYR A 77 3.09 6.97 -8.78
C TYR A 77 4.40 6.40 -9.34
N LEU A 78 4.36 5.21 -9.95
CA LEU A 78 5.49 4.60 -10.66
C LEU A 78 5.88 5.43 -11.88
N ASP A 79 4.91 5.85 -12.70
CA ASP A 79 5.16 6.74 -13.85
C ASP A 79 5.86 8.03 -13.43
N TYR A 80 5.43 8.63 -12.30
CA TYR A 80 6.12 9.78 -11.72
C TYR A 80 7.56 9.46 -11.31
N CYS A 81 7.80 8.31 -10.66
CA CYS A 81 9.14 7.90 -10.26
C CYS A 81 10.07 7.71 -11.45
N GLU A 82 9.56 7.11 -12.54
CA GLU A 82 10.29 6.93 -13.79
C GLU A 82 10.66 8.27 -14.41
N LEU A 83 9.68 9.15 -14.62
CA LEU A 83 9.91 10.49 -15.18
C LEU A 83 10.92 11.29 -14.34
N LYS A 84 10.79 11.23 -13.01
CA LYS A 84 11.74 11.88 -12.10
C LYS A 84 13.14 11.30 -12.26
N SER A 85 13.29 9.99 -12.40
CA SER A 85 14.57 9.34 -12.63
C SER A 85 15.20 9.78 -13.95
N GLU A 86 14.43 9.86 -15.03
CA GLU A 86 14.90 10.35 -16.33
C GLU A 86 15.42 11.79 -16.25
N ILE A 87 14.65 12.68 -15.63
CA ILE A 87 15.06 14.08 -15.45
C ILE A 87 16.37 14.15 -14.66
N ILE A 88 16.50 13.38 -13.58
CA ILE A 88 17.72 13.33 -12.78
C ILE A 88 18.90 12.87 -13.64
N LYS A 89 18.76 11.78 -14.40
CA LYS A 89 19.81 11.26 -15.30
C LYS A 89 20.25 12.31 -16.33
N THR A 90 19.32 13.08 -16.89
CA THR A 90 19.65 14.12 -17.88
C THR A 90 20.23 15.39 -17.27
N THR A 91 19.95 15.65 -15.99
CA THR A 91 20.36 16.90 -15.31
C THR A 91 21.69 16.74 -14.57
N ILE A 92 21.97 15.55 -14.04
CA ILE A 92 23.22 15.26 -13.35
C ILE A 92 24.33 15.02 -14.36
N ASN A 93 25.44 15.73 -14.21
CA ASN A 93 26.66 15.46 -14.97
C ASN A 93 27.35 14.23 -14.38
N GLU A 94 27.39 13.13 -15.13
CA GLU A 94 28.06 11.88 -14.69
C GLU A 94 29.50 12.12 -14.24
N ASN A 95 30.23 13.06 -14.87
CA ASN A 95 31.60 13.37 -14.49
C ASN A 95 31.69 13.99 -13.09
N TYR A 96 30.65 14.69 -12.64
CA TYR A 96 30.58 15.25 -11.28
C TYR A 96 30.41 14.13 -10.25
N ILE A 97 29.52 13.16 -10.53
CA ILE A 97 29.32 11.98 -9.67
C ILE A 97 30.60 11.13 -9.61
N VAL A 98 31.26 10.92 -10.75
CA VAL A 98 32.54 10.20 -10.80
C VAL A 98 33.63 10.91 -10.01
N ALA A 99 33.69 12.25 -10.09
CA ALA A 99 34.64 13.03 -9.30
C ALA A 99 34.38 12.90 -7.79
N GLU A 100 33.12 13.00 -7.36
CA GLU A 100 32.70 12.86 -5.96
C GLU A 100 33.06 11.47 -5.40
N ILE A 101 32.77 10.40 -6.16
CA ILE A 101 33.12 9.02 -5.78
C ILE A 101 34.64 8.85 -5.63
N ASN A 102 35.42 9.39 -6.58
CA ASN A 102 36.88 9.30 -6.52
C ASN A 102 37.46 10.08 -5.35
N GLU A 103 36.89 11.24 -5.02
CA GLU A 103 37.26 12.01 -3.82
C GLU A 103 37.04 11.18 -2.55
N GLU A 104 35.84 10.62 -2.36
CA GLU A 104 35.54 9.78 -1.18
C GLU A 104 36.43 8.54 -1.06
N LEU A 105 36.78 7.91 -2.19
CA LEU A 105 37.69 6.77 -2.20
C LEU A 105 39.12 7.18 -1.85
N SER A 106 39.56 8.37 -2.28
CA SER A 106 40.90 8.90 -1.96
C SER A 106 41.10 9.26 -0.48
N PHE A 107 40.01 9.57 0.24
CA PHE A 107 40.05 9.82 1.69
C PHE A 107 39.97 8.54 2.55
N LYS A 108 39.91 7.36 1.93
CA LYS A 108 39.92 6.05 2.61
C LYS A 108 41.25 5.31 2.53
N GLU A 109 42.29 5.92 1.94
CA GLU A 109 43.70 5.51 2.06
C GLU A 109 44.45 6.39 3.06
#